data_AF-A0A2T2SB49-F1
#
_entry.id   AF-A0A2T2SB49-F1
#
_cell.length_a   1.000
_cell.length_b   1.000
_cell.length_c   1.000
_cell.angle_alpha   90.00
_cell.angle_beta   90.00
_cell.angle_gamma   90.00
#
_symmetry.space_group_name_H-M   'P 1'
#
loop_
_entity.id
_entity.type
_entity.pdbx_description
1 polymer ?
#
loop_
_entity_poly.entity_id
_entity_poly.type
_entity_poly.pdbx_seq_one_letter_code
_entity_poly.pdbx_strand_id
1 'polypeptide(L)'
;MNGIDSINQLLGFGLKFSLTSPVPPRVVALDGPSSVQVGESVTYAATVNEEEADRPLSYQWRFGDGSVGSGLTASHTYNEPGTYTVSFTASNDVGEASESLTVEVTSLPQPAQIASVNANPNPAEAGQTVRFSSNVEGNSPITYSWSFGDGGSAMGQSPTYTYDEAGQYTARLNVSNEAGEDTRTVTVRVDRALPDICTTVGELNSAFFQRNSSTLTQEAEGSLRENADVLGQCPNLTARVEGFAGPDERNPRSLSEDRAEAVAEFYESNGVPADRVMARGQGQVEGVTTKKGGTRQYRRADTIPEREGDGM
;
A
#
# COMPACT_ATOMS: atom_id res chain seq x y z
N MET A 1 107.47 -16.76 11.30
CA MET A 1 107.72 -15.34 11.61
C MET A 1 106.51 -14.84 12.37
N ASN A 2 106.52 -15.05 13.69
CA ASN A 2 106.83 -14.03 14.72
C ASN A 2 105.67 -13.02 14.80
N GLY A 3 104.89 -12.91 15.87
CA GLY A 3 105.13 -13.35 17.23
C GLY A 3 103.88 -13.30 18.10
N ILE A 4 104.12 -13.78 19.31
CA ILE A 4 103.24 -14.06 20.43
C ILE A 4 102.83 -12.73 21.06
N ASP A 5 101.60 -12.60 21.56
CA ASP A 5 101.40 -12.14 22.95
C ASP A 5 99.97 -12.43 23.43
N SER A 6 99.84 -13.59 24.05
CA SER A 6 98.89 -13.77 25.14
C SER A 6 99.47 -13.11 26.38
N ILE A 7 98.82 -12.08 26.90
CA ILE A 7 99.03 -11.62 28.27
C ILE A 7 97.70 -11.75 29.00
N ASN A 8 97.58 -12.85 29.76
CA ASN A 8 96.72 -12.94 30.93
C ASN A 8 97.61 -12.68 32.16
N GLN A 9 97.41 -11.53 32.83
CA GLN A 9 97.69 -11.34 34.26
C GLN A 9 96.64 -10.35 34.80
N LEU A 10 95.65 -10.81 35.54
CA LEU A 10 95.57 -11.05 37.00
C LEU A 10 95.11 -9.79 37.78
N LEU A 11 94.03 -10.01 38.55
CA LEU A 11 93.41 -9.15 39.58
C LEU A 11 92.44 -8.06 39.10
N GLY A 12 91.17 -8.44 39.03
CA GLY A 12 90.03 -7.54 39.05
C GLY A 12 88.75 -8.36 38.97
N PHE A 13 87.81 -8.13 39.89
CA PHE A 13 86.45 -8.70 39.82
C PHE A 13 85.78 -8.27 38.51
N GLY A 14 86.02 -9.02 37.43
CA GLY A 14 85.41 -8.79 36.14
C GLY A 14 84.03 -9.39 36.12
N LEU A 15 83.03 -8.65 36.63
CA LEU A 15 81.67 -8.82 36.16
C LEU A 15 81.71 -8.79 34.62
N LYS A 16 81.51 -9.94 33.98
CA LYS A 16 81.23 -9.98 32.54
C LYS A 16 79.84 -9.36 32.37
N PHE A 17 79.78 -8.04 32.21
CA PHE A 17 78.58 -7.38 31.74
C PHE A 17 78.40 -7.77 30.27
N SER A 18 77.41 -8.62 30.00
CA SER A 18 76.86 -8.73 28.66
C SER A 18 76.15 -7.41 28.37
N LEU A 19 76.80 -6.51 27.63
CA LEU A 19 76.21 -5.26 27.16
C LEU A 19 75.41 -5.53 25.89
N THR A 20 74.32 -6.28 26.00
CA THR A 20 73.30 -6.29 24.95
C THR A 20 72.55 -4.96 25.02
N SER A 21 72.50 -4.24 23.91
CA SER A 21 71.75 -2.98 23.81
C SER A 21 70.26 -3.26 24.02
N PRO A 22 69.56 -2.50 24.88
CA PRO A 22 68.14 -2.73 25.10
C PRO A 22 67.32 -2.55 23.83
N VAL A 23 66.33 -3.42 23.59
CA VAL A 23 65.53 -3.45 22.35
C VAL A 23 64.05 -3.15 22.66
N PRO A 24 63.47 -2.06 22.11
CA PRO A 24 62.04 -1.78 22.27
C PRO A 24 61.18 -2.67 21.36
N PRO A 25 59.89 -2.86 21.70
CA PRO A 25 58.96 -3.55 20.81
C PRO A 25 58.68 -2.76 19.54
N ARG A 26 58.33 -3.49 18.49
CA ARG A 26 57.85 -2.98 17.20
C ARG A 26 56.64 -3.79 16.77
N VAL A 27 55.59 -3.10 16.32
CA VAL A 27 54.44 -3.75 15.69
C VAL A 27 54.81 -4.08 14.26
N VAL A 28 54.80 -5.36 13.92
CA VAL A 28 55.16 -5.91 12.60
C VAL A 28 53.95 -5.98 11.69
N ALA A 29 52.80 -6.36 12.23
CA ALA A 29 51.54 -6.46 11.50
C ALA A 29 50.35 -6.23 12.43
N LEU A 30 49.25 -5.72 11.86
CA LEU A 30 47.98 -5.53 12.53
C LEU A 30 46.86 -5.97 11.59
N ASP A 31 46.10 -6.97 12.01
CA ASP A 31 45.05 -7.61 11.21
C ASP A 31 43.70 -7.49 11.91
N GLY A 32 42.66 -7.23 11.12
CA GLY A 32 41.27 -7.13 11.56
C GLY A 32 40.32 -6.90 10.38
N PRO A 33 39.00 -7.03 10.59
CA PRO A 33 38.01 -6.73 9.55
C PRO A 33 37.97 -5.23 9.23
N SER A 34 37.70 -4.92 7.97
CA SER A 34 37.47 -3.53 7.53
C SER A 34 36.01 -3.10 7.69
N SER A 35 35.05 -4.04 7.75
CA SER A 35 33.64 -3.77 8.02
C SER A 35 32.97 -4.94 8.75
N VAL A 36 32.06 -4.62 9.67
CA VAL A 36 31.34 -5.59 10.53
C VAL A 36 29.91 -5.09 10.80
N GLN A 37 29.02 -5.95 11.27
CA GLN A 37 27.69 -5.53 11.72
C GLN A 37 27.64 -5.30 13.24
N VAL A 38 26.76 -4.39 13.68
CA VAL A 38 26.47 -4.22 15.11
C VAL A 38 26.11 -5.56 15.76
N GLY A 39 26.73 -5.86 16.89
CA GLY A 39 26.51 -7.09 17.65
C GLY A 39 27.33 -8.31 17.18
N GLU A 40 28.08 -8.19 16.08
CA GLU A 40 28.99 -9.24 15.61
C GLU A 40 30.26 -9.30 16.50
N SER A 41 30.70 -10.51 16.87
CA SER A 41 31.97 -10.71 17.58
C SER A 41 33.10 -10.92 16.59
N VAL A 42 34.03 -9.97 16.55
CA VAL A 42 35.17 -9.97 15.64
C VAL A 42 36.48 -10.07 16.38
N THR A 43 37.52 -10.57 15.71
CA THR A 43 38.84 -10.78 16.32
C THR A 43 39.88 -9.94 15.61
N TYR A 44 40.71 -9.25 16.40
CA TYR A 44 41.88 -8.52 15.98
C TYR A 44 43.14 -9.27 16.39
N ALA A 45 44.18 -9.19 15.55
CA ALA A 45 45.46 -9.83 15.80
C ALA A 45 46.60 -8.86 15.51
N ALA A 46 47.65 -8.92 16.33
CA ALA A 46 48.87 -8.14 16.15
C ALA A 46 50.08 -9.07 16.18
N THR A 47 51.08 -8.75 15.36
CA THR A 47 52.39 -9.41 15.38
C THR A 47 53.43 -8.42 15.88
N VAL A 48 54.30 -8.84 16.80
CA VAL A 48 55.36 -8.02 17.41
C VAL A 48 56.71 -8.76 17.26
N ASN A 49 57.83 -8.04 17.26
CA ASN A 49 59.18 -8.62 17.26
C ASN A 49 59.56 -9.28 18.61
N GLU A 50 58.75 -10.20 19.12
CA GLU A 50 58.86 -10.80 20.47
C GLU A 50 60.17 -11.54 20.75
N GLU A 51 60.85 -12.05 19.72
CA GLU A 51 62.14 -12.73 19.84
C GLU A 51 63.31 -11.76 20.02
N GLU A 52 63.14 -10.51 19.59
CA GLU A 52 64.18 -9.47 19.62
C GLU A 52 63.97 -8.48 20.77
N ALA A 53 62.72 -8.17 21.11
CA ALA A 53 62.39 -7.15 22.11
C ALA A 53 62.64 -7.62 23.55
N ASP A 54 63.12 -6.72 24.40
CA ASP A 54 63.35 -7.01 25.81
C ASP A 54 62.03 -7.24 26.57
N ARG A 55 62.10 -8.10 27.58
CA ARG A 55 60.96 -8.49 28.43
C ARG A 55 60.96 -7.74 29.76
N PRO A 56 59.79 -7.53 30.40
CA PRO A 56 58.46 -8.00 29.99
C PRO A 56 57.81 -7.15 28.89
N LEU A 57 57.04 -7.79 28.01
CA LEU A 57 56.20 -7.13 27.01
C LEU A 57 54.77 -6.96 27.55
N SER A 58 54.20 -5.79 27.32
CA SER A 58 52.79 -5.47 27.61
C SER A 58 52.06 -5.13 26.31
N TYR A 59 50.81 -5.57 26.20
CA TYR A 59 49.98 -5.37 25.02
C TYR A 59 48.64 -4.76 25.41
N GLN A 60 48.24 -3.70 24.69
CA GLN A 60 46.97 -3.04 24.90
C GLN A 60 46.28 -2.75 23.57
N TRP A 61 45.01 -3.13 23.49
CA TRP A 61 44.08 -2.72 22.44
C TRP A 61 43.22 -1.56 22.93
N ARG A 62 42.96 -0.59 22.06
CA ARG A 62 41.86 0.37 22.19
C ARG A 62 40.98 0.25 20.95
N PHE A 63 39.71 -0.09 21.14
CA PHE A 63 38.81 -0.40 20.03
C PHE A 63 38.12 0.84 19.42
N GLY A 64 38.38 2.03 19.98
CA GLY A 64 37.84 3.30 19.48
C GLY A 64 36.48 3.69 20.08
N ASP A 65 35.81 2.80 20.81
CA ASP A 65 34.53 3.01 21.49
C ASP A 65 34.68 3.20 23.02
N GLY A 66 35.91 3.35 23.49
CA GLY A 66 36.26 3.45 24.91
C GLY A 66 36.54 2.11 25.59
N SER A 67 36.28 0.98 24.93
CA SER A 67 36.67 -0.34 25.42
C SER A 67 38.15 -0.64 25.12
N VAL A 68 38.70 -1.56 25.91
CA VAL A 68 40.11 -1.97 25.83
C VAL A 68 40.25 -3.48 25.86
N GLY A 69 41.32 -3.98 25.25
CA GLY A 69 41.69 -5.39 25.24
C GLY A 69 43.17 -5.59 25.57
N SER A 70 43.60 -6.84 25.67
CA SER A 70 44.99 -7.20 25.95
C SER A 70 45.38 -8.49 25.22
N GLY A 71 46.69 -8.78 25.15
CA GLY A 71 47.24 -9.90 24.40
C GLY A 71 47.44 -9.58 22.91
N LEU A 72 48.10 -10.48 22.19
CA LEU A 72 48.33 -10.35 20.74
C LEU A 72 47.07 -10.58 19.91
N THR A 73 46.06 -11.23 20.48
CA THR A 73 44.75 -11.42 19.88
C THR A 73 43.66 -10.98 20.85
N ALA A 74 42.69 -10.22 20.39
CA ALA A 74 41.54 -9.81 21.19
C ALA A 74 40.25 -9.85 20.37
N SER A 75 39.18 -10.37 20.97
CA SER A 75 37.84 -10.31 20.39
C SER A 75 37.08 -9.11 20.93
N HIS A 76 36.26 -8.48 20.09
CA HIS A 76 35.45 -7.33 20.44
C HIS A 76 34.10 -7.34 19.72
N THR A 77 33.13 -6.64 20.28
CA THR A 77 31.78 -6.47 19.71
C THR A 77 31.34 -5.02 19.86
N TYR A 78 31.03 -4.39 18.73
CA TYR A 78 30.52 -3.02 18.67
C TYR A 78 28.99 -3.02 18.77
N ASN A 79 28.43 -2.14 19.61
CA ASN A 79 26.99 -2.06 19.84
C ASN A 79 26.31 -0.89 19.11
N GLU A 80 27.09 0.02 18.53
CA GLU A 80 26.59 1.19 17.80
C GLU A 80 27.26 1.24 16.42
N PRO A 81 26.54 1.70 15.38
CA PRO A 81 27.13 1.89 14.07
C PRO A 81 28.08 3.10 14.09
N GLY A 82 29.16 3.00 13.33
CA GLY A 82 30.16 4.05 13.25
C GLY A 82 31.48 3.58 12.68
N THR A 83 32.36 4.52 12.40
CA THR A 83 33.75 4.23 12.05
C THR A 83 34.61 4.30 13.30
N TYR A 84 35.28 3.21 13.64
CA TYR A 84 36.14 3.12 14.81
C TYR A 84 37.59 2.94 14.40
N THR A 85 38.48 3.67 15.06
CA THR A 85 39.93 3.47 14.95
C THR A 85 40.38 2.51 16.03
N VAL A 86 40.81 1.32 15.62
CA VAL A 86 41.38 0.31 16.52
C VAL A 86 42.87 0.52 16.57
N SER A 87 43.41 0.79 17.76
CA SER A 87 44.85 0.89 17.97
C SER A 87 45.37 -0.24 18.85
N PHE A 88 46.55 -0.71 18.51
CA PHE A 88 47.31 -1.67 19.27
C PHE A 88 48.62 -1.03 19.71
N THR A 89 48.95 -1.15 20.99
CA THR A 89 50.19 -0.66 21.58
C THR A 89 50.94 -1.82 22.24
N ALA A 90 52.21 -2.00 21.87
CA ALA A 90 53.15 -2.89 22.54
C ALA A 90 54.20 -2.05 23.28
N SER A 91 54.51 -2.39 24.53
CA SER A 91 55.50 -1.65 25.34
C SER A 91 56.36 -2.56 26.22
N ASN A 92 57.56 -2.08 26.54
CA ASN A 92 58.45 -2.59 27.59
C ASN A 92 59.16 -1.43 28.30
N ASP A 93 60.11 -1.72 29.19
CA ASP A 93 60.88 -0.70 29.93
C ASP A 93 61.78 0.18 29.03
N VAL A 94 61.99 -0.21 27.77
CA VAL A 94 62.82 0.49 26.79
C VAL A 94 62.00 1.49 25.97
N GLY A 95 60.74 1.15 25.64
CA GLY A 95 59.86 2.02 24.88
C GLY A 95 58.54 1.38 24.48
N GLU A 96 57.80 2.09 23.61
CA GLU A 96 56.50 1.67 23.09
C GLU A 96 56.41 1.85 21.56
N ALA A 97 55.58 1.03 20.93
CA ALA A 97 55.19 1.14 19.54
C ALA A 97 53.67 0.98 19.41
N SER A 98 53.05 1.75 18.51
CA SER A 98 51.61 1.70 18.28
C SER A 98 51.30 1.73 16.79
N GLU A 99 50.32 0.92 16.37
CA GLU A 99 49.74 0.92 15.03
C GLU A 99 48.21 0.97 15.14
N SER A 100 47.55 1.35 14.05
CA SER A 100 46.08 1.42 14.01
C SER A 100 45.49 1.03 12.67
N LEU A 101 44.28 0.49 12.71
CA LEU A 101 43.42 0.28 11.55
C LEU A 101 42.03 0.89 11.80
N THR A 102 41.24 1.01 10.75
CA THR A 102 39.84 1.47 10.84
C THR A 102 38.89 0.33 10.53
N VAL A 103 37.80 0.24 11.29
CA VAL A 103 36.67 -0.66 11.02
C VAL A 103 35.40 0.16 10.87
N GLU A 104 34.60 -0.15 9.85
CA GLU A 104 33.26 0.39 9.67
C GLU A 104 32.21 -0.57 10.24
N VAL A 105 31.54 -0.15 11.31
CA VAL A 105 30.45 -0.90 11.94
C VAL A 105 29.13 -0.40 11.35
N THR A 106 28.42 -1.30 10.68
CA THR A 106 27.15 -1.02 10.01
C THR A 106 25.96 -1.48 10.86
N SER A 107 24.84 -0.78 10.75
CA SER A 107 23.58 -1.20 11.38
C SER A 107 23.08 -2.52 10.79
N LEU A 108 22.30 -3.29 11.55
CA LEU A 108 21.61 -4.46 11.00
C LEU A 108 20.66 -4.03 9.86
N PRO A 109 20.63 -4.78 8.75
CA PRO A 109 19.78 -4.44 7.62
C PRO A 109 18.31 -4.68 7.99
N GLN A 110 17.47 -3.69 7.72
CA GLN A 110 16.04 -3.71 8.03
C GLN A 110 15.26 -4.30 6.85
N PRO A 111 14.48 -5.38 7.05
CA PRO A 111 13.68 -6.00 5.99
C PRO A 111 12.60 -5.05 5.49
N ALA A 112 12.20 -5.21 4.23
CA ALA A 112 11.03 -4.54 3.69
C ALA A 112 9.78 -5.00 4.45
N GLN A 113 9.02 -4.06 5.01
CA GLN A 113 7.84 -4.36 5.82
C GLN A 113 6.68 -3.44 5.44
N ILE A 114 5.51 -4.02 5.21
CA ILE A 114 4.31 -3.28 4.84
C ILE A 114 3.59 -2.82 6.10
N ALA A 115 3.54 -1.52 6.35
CA ALA A 115 2.80 -0.94 7.46
C ALA A 115 1.29 -0.84 7.15
N SER A 116 0.94 -0.45 5.92
CA SER A 116 -0.46 -0.37 5.48
C SER A 116 -0.59 -0.46 3.96
N VAL A 117 -1.75 -0.93 3.50
CA VAL A 117 -2.16 -0.96 2.09
C VAL A 117 -3.61 -0.47 2.00
N ASN A 118 -3.88 0.41 1.04
CA ASN A 118 -5.22 0.96 0.81
C ASN A 118 -5.56 0.94 -0.69
N ALA A 119 -6.85 0.97 -0.99
CA ALA A 119 -7.41 1.11 -2.33
C ALA A 119 -8.53 2.15 -2.30
N ASN A 120 -8.55 3.07 -3.27
CA ASN A 120 -9.55 4.13 -3.35
C ASN A 120 -9.88 4.48 -4.81
N PRO A 121 -11.16 4.52 -5.23
CA PRO A 121 -12.36 4.25 -4.43
C PRO A 121 -12.52 2.75 -4.08
N ASN A 122 -13.23 2.46 -3.00
CA ASN A 122 -13.62 1.11 -2.58
C ASN A 122 -14.92 1.20 -1.75
N PRO A 123 -16.10 0.89 -2.32
CA PRO A 123 -16.30 0.27 -3.63
C PRO A 123 -15.94 1.15 -4.81
N ALA A 124 -15.60 0.52 -5.93
CA ALA A 124 -15.43 1.15 -7.24
C ALA A 124 -16.51 0.64 -8.21
N GLU A 125 -16.77 1.34 -9.31
CA GLU A 125 -17.59 0.83 -10.41
C GLU A 125 -16.73 0.09 -11.43
N ALA A 126 -17.30 -0.89 -12.14
CA ALA A 126 -16.64 -1.54 -13.27
C ALA A 126 -16.18 -0.49 -14.30
N GLY A 127 -14.92 -0.57 -14.74
CA GLY A 127 -14.29 0.44 -15.60
C GLY A 127 -13.77 1.69 -14.87
N GLN A 128 -14.02 1.85 -13.57
CA GLN A 128 -13.47 2.94 -12.77
C GLN A 128 -12.03 2.64 -12.32
N THR A 129 -11.13 3.60 -12.52
CA THR A 129 -9.73 3.48 -12.05
C THR A 129 -9.64 3.56 -10.52
N VAL A 130 -9.09 2.50 -9.91
CA VAL A 130 -8.75 2.41 -8.50
C VAL A 130 -7.29 2.80 -8.29
N ARG A 131 -7.03 3.66 -7.30
CA ARG A 131 -5.68 4.03 -6.86
C ARG A 131 -5.28 3.18 -5.66
N PHE A 132 -4.12 2.54 -5.75
CA PHE A 132 -3.53 1.80 -4.65
C PHE A 132 -2.45 2.64 -3.99
N SER A 133 -2.35 2.55 -2.67
CA SER A 133 -1.27 3.17 -1.91
C SER A 133 -0.78 2.22 -0.84
N SER A 134 0.51 2.31 -0.54
CA SER A 134 1.17 1.52 0.48
C SER A 134 2.14 2.36 1.31
N ASN A 135 2.20 2.07 2.60
CA ASN A 135 3.27 2.57 3.47
C ASN A 135 4.20 1.39 3.79
N VAL A 136 5.47 1.54 3.45
CA VAL A 136 6.47 0.47 3.52
C VAL A 136 7.74 1.00 4.15
N GLU A 137 8.26 0.24 5.11
CA GLU A 137 9.48 0.52 5.86
C GLU A 137 10.57 -0.49 5.48
N GLY A 138 11.83 -0.21 5.79
CA GLY A 138 12.98 -1.05 5.46
C GLY A 138 14.07 -0.30 4.69
N ASN A 139 15.24 -0.93 4.56
CA ASN A 139 16.32 -0.34 3.79
C ASN A 139 16.06 -0.39 2.27
N SER A 140 16.49 0.66 1.57
CA SER A 140 16.45 0.75 0.11
C SER A 140 17.58 -0.05 -0.55
N PRO A 141 17.41 -0.51 -1.80
CA PRO A 141 16.20 -0.39 -2.62
C PRO A 141 15.12 -1.41 -2.23
N ILE A 142 13.85 -0.96 -2.23
CA ILE A 142 12.68 -1.83 -2.05
C ILE A 142 12.00 -2.05 -3.41
N THR A 143 11.72 -3.31 -3.72
CA THR A 143 10.93 -3.71 -4.89
C THR A 143 9.46 -3.83 -4.51
N TYR A 144 8.56 -3.39 -5.39
CA TYR A 144 7.11 -3.43 -5.19
C TYR A 144 6.44 -4.17 -6.34
N SER A 145 5.67 -5.22 -6.04
CA SER A 145 4.93 -6.00 -7.02
C SER A 145 3.48 -6.20 -6.58
N TRP A 146 2.55 -5.84 -7.45
CA TRP A 146 1.12 -5.98 -7.24
C TRP A 146 0.52 -7.05 -8.13
N SER A 147 -0.44 -7.80 -7.59
CA SER A 147 -1.37 -8.64 -8.35
C SER A 147 -2.79 -8.29 -7.94
N PHE A 148 -3.71 -8.14 -8.90
CA PHE A 148 -5.05 -7.58 -8.64
C PHE A 148 -6.14 -8.63 -8.44
N GLY A 149 -5.81 -9.93 -8.60
CA GLY A 149 -6.74 -11.04 -8.35
C GLY A 149 -7.62 -11.43 -9.54
N ASP A 150 -7.57 -10.67 -10.64
CA ASP A 150 -8.20 -10.94 -11.94
C ASP A 150 -7.19 -11.37 -13.02
N GLY A 151 -5.92 -11.52 -12.65
CA GLY A 151 -4.80 -11.79 -13.55
C GLY A 151 -3.95 -10.56 -13.89
N GLY A 152 -4.40 -9.36 -13.55
CA GLY A 152 -3.63 -8.14 -13.71
C GLY A 152 -2.49 -7.99 -12.71
N SER A 153 -1.47 -7.21 -13.07
CA SER A 153 -0.32 -6.89 -12.21
C SER A 153 0.24 -5.49 -12.48
N ALA A 154 0.96 -4.94 -11.51
CA ALA A 154 1.66 -3.66 -11.64
C ALA A 154 2.93 -3.64 -10.77
N MET A 155 3.79 -2.66 -11.04
CA MET A 155 4.98 -2.37 -10.24
C MET A 155 4.90 -0.96 -9.65
N GLY A 156 5.69 -0.72 -8.61
CA GLY A 156 5.79 0.57 -7.95
C GLY A 156 4.95 0.66 -6.67
N GLN A 157 5.24 1.68 -5.86
CA GLN A 157 4.67 1.85 -4.53
C GLN A 157 3.16 2.13 -4.55
N SER A 158 2.71 2.91 -5.54
CA SER A 158 1.33 3.42 -5.63
C SER A 158 0.80 3.36 -7.06
N PRO A 159 0.52 2.15 -7.60
CA PRO A 159 -0.03 2.00 -8.94
C PRO A 159 -1.52 2.34 -8.98
N THR A 160 -2.03 2.46 -10.20
CA THR A 160 -3.48 2.48 -10.47
C THR A 160 -3.89 1.25 -11.27
N TYR A 161 -5.11 0.77 -11.08
CA TYR A 161 -5.64 -0.36 -11.82
C TYR A 161 -7.15 -0.24 -12.00
N THR A 162 -7.70 -0.79 -13.08
CA THR A 162 -9.12 -0.76 -13.41
C THR A 162 -9.61 -2.21 -13.55
N TYR A 163 -10.74 -2.53 -12.94
CA TYR A 163 -11.42 -3.82 -13.09
C TYR A 163 -12.56 -3.68 -14.08
N ASP A 164 -12.62 -4.54 -15.09
CA ASP A 164 -13.62 -4.46 -16.15
C ASP A 164 -14.98 -5.07 -15.76
N GLU A 165 -14.98 -6.00 -14.81
CA GLU A 165 -16.18 -6.70 -14.36
C GLU A 165 -16.47 -6.41 -12.88
N ALA A 166 -17.76 -6.47 -12.53
CA ALA A 166 -18.19 -6.39 -11.14
C ALA A 166 -17.83 -7.67 -10.38
N GLY A 167 -17.36 -7.52 -9.15
CA GLY A 167 -16.89 -8.62 -8.34
C GLY A 167 -16.16 -8.18 -7.08
N GLN A 168 -15.63 -9.16 -6.35
CA GLN A 168 -14.78 -8.92 -5.20
C GLN A 168 -13.39 -9.45 -5.52
N TYR A 169 -12.40 -8.55 -5.56
CA TYR A 169 -11.03 -8.86 -5.95
C TYR A 169 -10.10 -8.73 -4.75
N THR A 170 -9.12 -9.62 -4.66
CA THR A 170 -8.07 -9.55 -3.62
C THR A 170 -6.79 -9.06 -4.26
N ALA A 171 -6.52 -7.76 -4.13
CA ALA A 171 -5.25 -7.19 -4.55
C ALA A 171 -4.17 -7.53 -3.52
N ARG A 172 -3.02 -8.02 -3.97
CA ARG A 172 -1.87 -8.41 -3.16
C ARG A 172 -0.66 -7.58 -3.54
N LEU A 173 -0.05 -6.93 -2.55
CA LEU A 173 1.26 -6.30 -2.63
C LEU A 173 2.31 -7.23 -2.03
N ASN A 174 3.37 -7.52 -2.78
CA ASN A 174 4.62 -8.09 -2.29
C ASN A 174 5.70 -6.99 -2.33
N VAL A 175 6.43 -6.81 -1.21
CA VAL A 175 7.61 -5.97 -1.14
C VAL A 175 8.83 -6.76 -0.71
N SER A 176 9.99 -6.42 -1.27
CA SER A 176 11.25 -7.10 -0.92
C SER A 176 12.45 -6.17 -1.01
N ASN A 177 13.43 -6.39 -0.15
CA ASN A 177 14.79 -5.85 -0.24
C ASN A 177 15.82 -6.95 0.06
N GLU A 178 17.11 -6.61 0.15
CA GLU A 178 18.18 -7.58 0.42
C GLU A 178 18.04 -8.28 1.79
N ALA A 179 17.30 -7.68 2.73
CA ALA A 179 17.15 -8.17 4.09
C ALA A 179 15.91 -9.03 4.30
N GLY A 180 14.90 -8.94 3.41
CA GLY A 180 13.70 -9.75 3.50
C GLY A 180 12.55 -9.28 2.62
N GLU A 181 11.43 -9.98 2.74
CA GLU A 181 10.19 -9.71 2.02
C GLU A 181 8.98 -9.71 2.94
N ASP A 182 7.93 -8.99 2.54
CA ASP A 182 6.63 -8.97 3.21
C ASP A 182 5.51 -8.93 2.16
N THR A 183 4.35 -9.46 2.52
CA THR A 183 3.19 -9.53 1.63
C THR A 183 1.90 -9.18 2.38
N ARG A 184 1.10 -8.29 1.79
CA ARG A 184 -0.22 -7.92 2.30
C ARG A 184 -1.26 -7.84 1.20
N THR A 185 -2.52 -7.99 1.62
CA THR A 185 -3.67 -7.96 0.71
C THR A 185 -4.67 -6.88 1.11
N VAL A 186 -5.37 -6.33 0.11
CA VAL A 186 -6.57 -5.50 0.28
C VAL A 186 -7.69 -6.02 -0.60
N THR A 187 -8.90 -6.10 -0.04
CA THR A 187 -10.10 -6.49 -0.78
C THR A 187 -10.67 -5.25 -1.47
N VAL A 188 -10.89 -5.34 -2.79
CA VAL A 188 -11.56 -4.31 -3.59
C VAL A 188 -12.93 -4.84 -4.01
N ARG A 189 -13.99 -4.11 -3.66
CA ARG A 189 -15.35 -4.37 -4.17
C ARG A 189 -15.57 -3.54 -5.42
N VAL A 190 -16.00 -4.20 -6.49
CA VAL A 190 -16.34 -3.58 -7.77
C VAL A 190 -17.82 -3.82 -8.04
N ASP A 191 -18.59 -2.75 -8.03
CA ASP A 191 -20.02 -2.77 -8.35
C ASP A 191 -20.21 -2.64 -9.87
N ARG A 192 -21.37 -3.05 -10.39
CA ARG A 192 -21.69 -2.89 -11.81
C ARG A 192 -21.82 -1.40 -12.14
N ALA A 193 -21.18 -0.97 -13.22
CA ALA A 193 -21.45 0.36 -13.78
C ALA A 193 -22.92 0.44 -14.21
N LEU A 194 -23.63 1.46 -13.72
CA LEU A 194 -24.99 1.73 -14.16
C LEU A 194 -24.96 2.33 -15.57
N PRO A 195 -25.89 1.94 -16.47
CA PRO A 195 -26.06 2.61 -17.75
C PRO A 195 -26.31 4.12 -17.60
N ASP A 196 -25.83 4.92 -18.55
CA ASP A 196 -26.02 6.39 -18.57
C ASP A 196 -27.50 6.81 -18.44
N ILE A 197 -28.43 6.00 -18.99
CA ILE A 197 -29.86 6.28 -18.89
C ILE A 197 -30.33 6.29 -17.42
N CYS A 198 -29.72 5.51 -16.54
CA CYS A 198 -30.07 5.43 -15.12
C CYS A 198 -29.69 6.69 -14.33
N THR A 199 -28.73 7.47 -14.85
CA THR A 199 -28.27 8.73 -14.24
C THR A 199 -28.85 9.96 -14.93
N THR A 200 -29.31 9.84 -16.18
CA THR A 200 -29.76 10.99 -17.00
C THR A 200 -31.27 11.06 -17.24
N VAL A 201 -32.01 9.96 -17.10
CA VAL A 201 -33.47 9.98 -17.33
C VAL A 201 -34.16 10.90 -16.33
N GLY A 202 -34.93 11.86 -16.84
CA GLY A 202 -35.70 12.81 -16.03
C GLY A 202 -37.21 12.74 -16.25
N GLU A 203 -37.65 12.18 -17.37
CA GLU A 203 -39.06 11.95 -17.70
C GLU A 203 -39.19 10.59 -18.40
N LEU A 204 -40.20 9.81 -18.01
CA LEU A 204 -40.60 8.58 -18.69
C LEU A 204 -41.83 8.85 -19.57
N ASN A 205 -42.12 7.95 -20.51
CA ASN A 205 -43.27 8.11 -21.40
C ASN A 205 -44.60 8.18 -20.63
N SER A 206 -45.51 9.07 -21.04
CA SER A 206 -46.86 9.12 -20.47
C SER A 206 -47.76 7.99 -21.00
N ALA A 207 -48.74 7.57 -20.21
CA ALA A 207 -49.80 6.67 -20.63
C ALA A 207 -51.07 7.43 -21.06
N PHE A 208 -51.66 6.97 -22.16
CA PHE A 208 -52.87 7.53 -22.74
C PHE A 208 -54.08 6.64 -22.48
N PHE A 209 -55.20 7.27 -22.15
CA PHE A 209 -56.45 6.58 -21.88
C PHE A 209 -57.54 7.17 -22.76
N GLN A 210 -58.49 6.33 -23.16
CA GLN A 210 -59.72 6.83 -23.78
C GLN A 210 -60.52 7.68 -22.78
N ARG A 211 -61.36 8.57 -23.32
CA ARG A 211 -62.22 9.42 -22.50
C ARG A 211 -63.08 8.54 -21.59
N ASN A 212 -63.12 8.89 -20.31
CA ASN A 212 -63.89 8.23 -19.26
C ASN A 212 -63.52 6.77 -18.99
N SER A 213 -62.33 6.33 -19.45
CA SER A 213 -61.81 4.97 -19.30
C SER A 213 -60.55 4.94 -18.43
N SER A 214 -60.40 3.86 -17.66
CA SER A 214 -59.18 3.46 -16.94
C SER A 214 -58.51 2.22 -17.55
N THR A 215 -58.99 1.76 -18.71
CA THR A 215 -58.36 0.66 -19.45
C THR A 215 -57.25 1.22 -20.35
N LEU A 216 -56.05 0.64 -20.24
CA LEU A 216 -54.91 0.98 -21.09
C LEU A 216 -55.22 0.69 -22.57
N THR A 217 -54.77 1.59 -23.44
CA THR A 217 -54.79 1.37 -24.89
C THR A 217 -53.52 0.63 -25.32
N GLN A 218 -53.54 0.02 -26.50
CA GLN A 218 -52.32 -0.60 -27.07
C GLN A 218 -51.17 0.40 -27.23
N GLU A 219 -51.46 1.66 -27.53
CA GLU A 219 -50.46 2.74 -27.61
C GLU A 219 -49.84 3.02 -26.23
N ALA A 220 -50.68 3.08 -25.18
CA ALA A 220 -50.20 3.26 -23.81
C ALA A 220 -49.36 2.07 -23.34
N GLU A 221 -49.78 0.84 -23.62
CA GLU A 221 -48.98 -0.35 -23.30
C GLU A 221 -47.62 -0.35 -23.99
N GLY A 222 -47.54 0.14 -25.24
CA GLY A 222 -46.27 0.30 -25.95
C GLY A 222 -45.33 1.29 -25.25
N SER A 223 -45.83 2.49 -24.92
CA SER A 223 -45.07 3.51 -24.19
C SER A 223 -44.64 3.05 -22.79
N LEU A 224 -45.51 2.36 -22.07
CA LEU A 224 -45.21 1.84 -20.74
C LEU A 224 -44.23 0.67 -20.78
N ARG A 225 -44.19 -0.11 -21.87
CA ARG A 225 -43.20 -1.18 -22.03
C ARG A 225 -41.78 -0.61 -22.15
N GLU A 226 -41.59 0.47 -22.90
CA GLU A 226 -40.30 1.18 -22.94
C GLU A 226 -39.89 1.71 -21.55
N ASN A 227 -40.84 2.22 -20.77
CA ASN A 227 -40.56 2.66 -19.39
C ASN A 227 -40.17 1.49 -18.49
N ALA A 228 -40.87 0.36 -18.59
CA ALA A 228 -40.59 -0.84 -17.82
C ALA A 228 -39.18 -1.36 -18.13
N ASP A 229 -38.74 -1.30 -19.39
CA ASP A 229 -37.38 -1.69 -19.79
C ASP A 229 -36.31 -0.79 -19.15
N VAL A 230 -36.55 0.53 -19.05
CA VAL A 230 -35.66 1.47 -18.35
C VAL A 230 -35.64 1.17 -16.85
N LEU A 231 -36.80 1.02 -16.22
CA LEU A 231 -36.91 0.70 -14.79
C LEU A 231 -36.27 -0.68 -14.47
N GLY A 232 -36.33 -1.64 -15.39
CA GLY A 232 -35.65 -2.93 -15.26
C GLY A 232 -34.12 -2.81 -15.29
N GLN A 233 -33.58 -1.95 -16.16
CA GLN A 233 -32.14 -1.71 -16.28
C GLN A 233 -31.57 -0.85 -15.15
N CYS A 234 -32.41 -0.02 -14.54
CA CYS A 234 -32.01 0.98 -13.56
C CYS A 234 -32.59 0.66 -12.18
N PRO A 235 -31.97 -0.27 -11.42
CA PRO A 235 -32.48 -0.67 -10.10
C PRO A 235 -32.49 0.47 -9.08
N ASN A 236 -31.71 1.53 -9.33
CA ASN A 236 -31.65 2.75 -8.52
C ASN A 236 -32.82 3.73 -8.75
N LEU A 237 -33.72 3.45 -9.70
CA LEU A 237 -34.89 4.28 -9.98
C LEU A 237 -36.16 3.67 -9.38
N THR A 238 -37.01 4.51 -8.80
CA THR A 238 -38.41 4.21 -8.52
C THR A 238 -39.30 4.99 -9.47
N ALA A 239 -40.56 4.58 -9.60
CA ALA A 239 -41.53 5.18 -10.50
C ALA A 239 -42.70 5.75 -9.69
N ARG A 240 -42.79 7.08 -9.60
CA ARG A 240 -44.00 7.75 -9.14
C ARG A 240 -44.96 7.89 -10.32
N VAL A 241 -46.12 7.26 -10.21
CA VAL A 241 -47.18 7.30 -11.22
C VAL A 241 -48.26 8.26 -10.76
N GLU A 242 -48.52 9.28 -11.57
CA GLU A 242 -49.55 10.28 -11.30
C GLU A 242 -50.66 10.14 -12.33
N GLY A 243 -51.83 9.67 -11.90
CA GLY A 243 -53.02 9.56 -12.73
C GLY A 243 -53.89 10.81 -12.65
N PHE A 244 -54.57 11.14 -13.76
CA PHE A 244 -55.41 12.34 -13.88
C PHE A 244 -56.72 12.02 -14.58
N ALA A 245 -57.79 12.70 -14.15
CA ALA A 245 -59.03 12.82 -14.88
C ALA A 245 -59.04 14.12 -15.71
N GLY A 246 -59.61 14.06 -16.90
CA GLY A 246 -59.87 15.21 -17.75
C GLY A 246 -61.10 16.00 -17.34
N PRO A 247 -61.27 17.20 -17.91
CA PRO A 247 -62.50 17.96 -17.79
C PRO A 247 -63.72 17.13 -18.23
N ASP A 248 -64.79 17.23 -17.44
CA ASP A 248 -66.08 16.58 -17.68
C ASP A 248 -66.03 15.04 -17.75
N GLU A 249 -65.01 14.41 -17.17
CA GLU A 249 -64.95 12.97 -16.93
C GLU A 249 -65.57 12.60 -15.57
N ARG A 250 -66.07 11.37 -15.46
CA ARG A 250 -66.76 10.91 -14.25
C ARG A 250 -65.81 10.88 -13.06
N ASN A 251 -66.36 11.16 -11.89
CA ASN A 251 -65.74 10.95 -10.57
C ASN A 251 -64.22 11.18 -10.58
N PRO A 252 -63.75 12.43 -10.80
CA PRO A 252 -62.35 12.69 -11.16
C PRO A 252 -61.33 12.05 -10.23
N ARG A 253 -61.65 11.98 -8.92
CA ARG A 253 -60.82 11.31 -7.92
C ARG A 253 -60.64 9.82 -8.23
N SER A 254 -61.74 9.05 -8.23
CA SER A 254 -61.71 7.61 -8.50
C SER A 254 -61.14 7.30 -9.89
N LEU A 255 -61.54 8.03 -10.94
CA LEU A 255 -61.00 7.77 -12.28
C LEU A 255 -59.48 8.02 -12.38
N SER A 256 -58.97 9.03 -11.66
CA SER A 256 -57.54 9.30 -11.63
C SER A 256 -56.76 8.22 -10.85
N GLU A 257 -57.36 7.67 -9.79
CA GLU A 257 -56.79 6.58 -9.00
C GLU A 257 -56.76 5.29 -9.82
N ASP A 258 -57.88 4.91 -10.44
CA ASP A 258 -57.98 3.73 -11.32
C ASP A 258 -56.93 3.77 -12.45
N ARG A 259 -56.65 4.97 -13.00
CA ARG A 259 -55.64 5.14 -14.06
C ARG A 259 -54.21 5.01 -13.55
N ALA A 260 -53.93 5.55 -12.37
CA ALA A 260 -52.61 5.40 -11.75
C ALA A 260 -52.34 3.94 -11.39
N GLU A 261 -53.35 3.24 -10.86
CA GLU A 261 -53.30 1.83 -10.52
C GLU A 261 -53.13 0.95 -11.76
N ALA A 262 -53.87 1.20 -12.84
CA ALA A 262 -53.71 0.46 -14.10
C ALA A 262 -52.28 0.55 -14.68
N VAL A 263 -51.62 1.70 -14.53
CA VAL A 263 -50.20 1.85 -14.93
C VAL A 263 -49.26 1.11 -13.99
N ALA A 264 -49.51 1.15 -12.67
CA ALA A 264 -48.71 0.40 -11.72
C ALA A 264 -48.81 -1.12 -11.91
N GLU A 265 -50.02 -1.64 -12.09
CA GLU A 265 -50.25 -3.06 -12.42
C GLU A 265 -49.56 -3.45 -13.73
N PHE A 266 -49.52 -2.55 -14.72
CA PHE A 266 -48.77 -2.79 -15.94
C PHE A 266 -47.27 -2.92 -15.66
N TYR A 267 -46.67 -2.05 -14.85
CA TYR A 267 -45.26 -2.17 -14.49
C TYR A 267 -44.96 -3.45 -13.71
N GLU A 268 -45.78 -3.80 -12.74
CA GLU A 268 -45.62 -5.03 -11.96
C GLU A 268 -45.70 -6.28 -12.84
N SER A 269 -46.69 -6.34 -13.73
CA SER A 269 -46.84 -7.46 -14.68
C SER A 269 -45.73 -7.54 -15.73
N ASN A 270 -44.96 -6.46 -15.93
CA ASN A 270 -43.80 -6.41 -16.81
C ASN A 270 -42.47 -6.38 -16.04
N GLY A 271 -42.45 -6.85 -14.78
CA GLY A 271 -41.23 -7.18 -14.05
C GLY A 271 -40.61 -6.06 -13.22
N VAL A 272 -41.28 -4.91 -13.09
CA VAL A 272 -40.88 -3.88 -12.13
C VAL A 272 -41.38 -4.28 -10.74
N PRO A 273 -40.53 -4.37 -9.71
CA PRO A 273 -40.96 -4.68 -8.34
C PRO A 273 -42.01 -3.69 -7.81
N ALA A 274 -43.05 -4.20 -7.14
CA ALA A 274 -44.16 -3.38 -6.63
C ALA A 274 -43.71 -2.30 -5.61
N ASP A 275 -42.68 -2.58 -4.83
CA ASP A 275 -42.08 -1.64 -3.88
C ASP A 275 -41.35 -0.46 -4.57
N ARG A 276 -41.09 -0.57 -5.87
CA ARG A 276 -40.49 0.49 -6.70
C ARG A 276 -41.52 1.34 -7.45
N VAL A 277 -42.83 1.07 -7.29
CA VAL A 277 -43.89 1.80 -7.99
C VAL A 277 -44.84 2.45 -6.98
N MET A 278 -45.01 3.77 -7.10
CA MET A 278 -45.91 4.54 -6.24
C MET A 278 -47.00 5.21 -7.07
N ALA A 279 -48.19 4.61 -7.12
CA ALA A 279 -49.34 5.16 -7.83
C ALA A 279 -50.15 6.13 -6.97
N ARG A 280 -50.51 7.29 -7.55
CA ARG A 280 -51.40 8.28 -6.92
C ARG A 280 -52.32 8.90 -7.97
N GLY A 281 -53.63 8.86 -7.71
CA GLY A 281 -54.57 9.71 -8.42
C GLY A 281 -54.44 11.17 -7.96
N GLN A 282 -54.40 12.09 -8.91
CA GLN A 282 -54.31 13.54 -8.68
C GLN A 282 -55.66 14.25 -8.87
N GLY A 283 -56.73 13.51 -9.16
CA GLY A 283 -58.04 14.08 -9.46
C GLY A 283 -58.09 14.69 -10.85
N GLN A 284 -58.87 15.76 -11.01
CA GLN A 284 -58.97 16.46 -12.28
C GLN A 284 -57.70 17.25 -12.56
N VAL A 285 -57.16 17.16 -13.78
CA VAL A 285 -56.02 17.99 -14.18
C VAL A 285 -56.42 19.46 -14.23
N GLU A 286 -55.59 20.33 -13.65
CA GLU A 286 -55.75 21.78 -13.75
C GLU A 286 -55.06 22.30 -15.03
N GLY A 287 -55.82 22.96 -15.90
CA GLY A 287 -55.32 23.55 -17.15
C GLY A 287 -55.40 22.64 -18.39
N VAL A 288 -54.92 23.15 -19.53
CA VAL A 288 -54.92 22.45 -20.81
C VAL A 288 -53.55 21.82 -21.02
N THR A 289 -53.43 20.50 -20.98
CA THR A 289 -52.16 19.82 -21.23
C THR A 289 -51.78 19.93 -22.72
N THR A 290 -50.94 20.89 -23.08
CA THR A 290 -50.49 21.14 -24.46
C THR A 290 -49.20 20.39 -24.77
N LYS A 291 -49.24 19.06 -24.93
CA LYS A 291 -48.12 18.30 -25.55
C LYS A 291 -48.61 17.06 -26.31
N LYS A 292 -49.25 17.27 -27.47
CA LYS A 292 -48.84 16.79 -28.81
C LYS A 292 -49.90 17.23 -29.83
N GLY A 293 -49.45 17.82 -30.93
CA GLY A 293 -50.31 18.45 -31.93
C GLY A 293 -51.33 17.50 -32.56
N GLY A 294 -52.59 17.91 -32.59
CA GLY A 294 -53.58 17.43 -33.56
C GLY A 294 -54.45 16.24 -33.17
N THR A 295 -54.17 15.51 -32.07
CA THR A 295 -54.99 14.36 -31.63
C THR A 295 -55.75 14.66 -30.34
N ARG A 296 -57.04 14.31 -30.31
CA ARG A 296 -57.99 14.54 -29.19
C ARG A 296 -57.76 13.63 -27.97
N GLN A 297 -56.53 13.19 -27.75
CA GLN A 297 -56.20 12.30 -26.63
C GLN A 297 -55.28 13.06 -25.68
N TYR A 298 -55.80 13.34 -24.50
CA TYR A 298 -55.01 13.91 -23.44
C TYR A 298 -54.20 12.78 -22.79
N ARG A 299 -52.92 13.02 -22.47
CA ARG A 299 -52.18 12.14 -21.55
C ARG A 299 -52.90 12.15 -20.20
N ARG A 300 -53.04 10.97 -19.57
CA ARG A 300 -53.83 10.83 -18.34
C ARG A 300 -53.09 10.12 -17.22
N ALA A 301 -51.90 9.58 -17.47
CA ALA A 301 -50.98 9.23 -16.40
C ALA A 301 -49.53 9.56 -16.80
N ASP A 302 -48.80 10.18 -15.89
CA ASP A 302 -47.38 10.48 -16.04
C ASP A 302 -46.56 9.57 -15.12
N THR A 303 -45.41 9.09 -15.61
CA THR A 303 -44.45 8.34 -14.79
C THR A 303 -43.22 9.20 -14.57
N ILE A 304 -42.92 9.47 -13.30
CA ILE A 304 -41.81 10.31 -12.86
C ILE A 304 -40.77 9.38 -12.24
N PRO A 305 -39.57 9.24 -12.84
CA PRO A 305 -38.50 8.48 -12.24
C PRO A 305 -37.91 9.25 -11.04
N GLU A 306 -37.75 8.58 -9.91
CA GLU A 306 -37.12 9.15 -8.70
C GLU A 306 -35.89 8.31 -8.32
N ARG A 307 -34.79 8.95 -7.89
CA ARG A 307 -33.60 8.24 -7.42
C ARG A 307 -33.63 8.12 -5.90
N GLU A 308 -33.19 6.99 -5.36
CA GLU A 308 -32.92 6.87 -3.93
C GLU A 308 -31.95 7.98 -3.50
N GLY A 309 -32.43 8.94 -2.70
CA GLY A 309 -31.65 10.08 -2.20
C GLY A 309 -32.16 11.46 -2.61
N ASP A 310 -32.99 11.58 -3.66
CA ASP A 310 -33.54 12.88 -4.12
C ASP A 310 -34.68 13.40 -3.19
N GLY A 311 -34.98 12.68 -2.11
CA GLY A 311 -36.05 12.97 -1.14
C GLY A 311 -35.59 13.46 0.23
N MET A 312 -34.33 13.91 0.39
CA MET A 312 -33.84 14.59 1.60
C MET A 312 -33.28 15.97 1.30
#